data_AF-A0A6V7LMJ6-F1
#
_entry.id   AF-A0A6V7LMJ6-F1
#
_cell.length_a   1.000
_cell.length_b   1.000
_cell.length_c   1.000
_cell.angle_alpha   90.00
_cell.angle_beta   90.00
_cell.angle_gamma   90.00
#
_symmetry.space_group_name_H-M   'P 1'
#
loop_
_entity.id
_entity.type
_entity.pdbx_description
1 polymer ?
#
loop_
_entity_poly.entity_id
_entity_poly.type
_entity_poly.pdbx_seq_one_letter_code
_entity_poly.pdbx_strand_id
1 'polypeptide(L)' 'WEAAIVLQDDIMDQAMIRKGKIVWSLHSNFGLGAINDALILEQAIYQLLQQHFKKKPCYVHLVEIFHE' A
#
# COMPACT_ATOMS: atom_id res chain seq x y z
N TRP A 1 2.65 2.76 4.27
CA TRP A 1 3.19 3.10 2.94
C TRP A 1 4.12 1.98 2.46
N GLU A 2 5.12 1.57 3.26
CA GLU A 2 6.04 0.45 2.94
C GLU A 2 5.33 -0.83 2.47
N ALA A 3 4.23 -1.23 3.12
CA ALA A 3 3.48 -2.43 2.73
C ALA A 3 2.88 -2.36 1.31
N ALA A 4 2.43 -1.18 0.86
CA ALA A 4 1.85 -1.02 -0.48
C ALA A 4 2.95 -1.06 -1.55
N ILE A 5 4.09 -0.41 -1.29
CA ILE A 5 5.25 -0.42 -2.19
C ILE A 5 5.84 -1.82 -2.31
N VAL A 6 6.04 -2.52 -1.19
CA VAL A 6 6.56 -3.90 -1.21
C VAL A 6 5.64 -4.82 -2.00
N LEU A 7 4.32 -4.61 -1.91
CA LEU A 7 3.37 -5.41 -2.66
C LEU A 7 3.43 -5.15 -4.17
N GLN A 8 3.56 -3.89 -4.57
CA GLN A 8 3.73 -3.52 -5.98
C GLN A 8 5.06 -4.00 -6.54
N ASP A 9 6.16 -3.85 -5.79
CA ASP A 9 7.50 -4.34 -6.12
C ASP A 9 7.50 -5.85 -6.38
N ASP A 10 6.90 -6.60 -5.46
CA ASP A 10 6.72 -8.05 -5.56
C ASP A 10 5.92 -8.48 -6.80
N ILE A 11 4.95 -7.67 -7.25
CA ILE A 11 4.18 -7.91 -8.48
C ILE A 11 5.00 -7.56 -9.73
N MET A 12 5.69 -6.42 -9.74
CA MET A 12 6.51 -5.96 -10.87
C MET A 12 7.67 -6.92 -11.15
N ASP A 13 8.33 -7.40 -10.10
CA ASP A 13 9.48 -8.30 -10.20
C ASP A 13 9.10 -9.78 -10.34
N GLN A 14 7.80 -10.09 -10.34
CA GLN A 14 7.28 -11.46 -10.34
C GLN A 14 7.93 -12.32 -9.24
N ALA A 15 8.16 -11.71 -8.07
CA ALA A 15 8.86 -12.34 -6.97
C ALA A 15 8.05 -13.52 -6.43
N MET A 16 8.71 -14.66 -6.22
CA MET A 16 8.06 -15.86 -5.68
C MET A 16 8.11 -15.96 -4.16
N ILE A 17 9.22 -15.51 -3.56
CA ILE A 17 9.49 -15.66 -2.13
C ILE A 17 10.08 -14.36 -1.60
N ARG A 18 9.47 -13.79 -0.56
CA ARG A 18 10.03 -12.66 0.21
C ARG A 18 10.10 -13.04 1.69
N LYS A 19 11.28 -12.80 2.30
CA LYS A 19 11.55 -13.12 3.72
C LYS A 19 11.20 -14.58 4.10
N GLY A 20 11.43 -15.53 3.19
CA GLY A 20 11.16 -16.95 3.41
C GLY A 20 9.67 -17.35 3.36
N LYS A 21 8.79 -16.44 2.93
CA LYS A 21 7.35 -16.69 2.74
C LYS A 21 6.95 -16.48 1.29
N ILE A 22 5.92 -17.20 0.85
CA ILE A 22 5.29 -16.97 -0.46
C ILE A 22 4.75 -15.54 -0.49
N VAL A 23 5.04 -14.84 -1.58
CA VAL A 23 4.62 -13.47 -1.80
C VAL A 23 3.10 -13.36 -1.84
N TRP A 24 2.55 -12.24 -1.36
CA TRP A 24 1.10 -12.02 -1.25
C TRP A 24 0.37 -12.16 -2.60
N SER A 25 0.99 -11.75 -3.71
CA SER A 25 0.48 -11.93 -5.07
C SER A 25 0.25 -13.39 -5.46
N LEU A 26 1.01 -14.31 -4.87
CA LEU A 26 0.90 -15.77 -5.10
C LEU A 26 0.05 -16.47 -4.05
N HIS A 27 -0.24 -15.80 -2.93
CA HIS A 27 -1.01 -16.35 -1.82
C HIS A 27 -2.53 -16.21 -2.00
N SER A 28 -2.95 -15.39 -2.96
CA SER A 28 -4.35 -15.18 -3.32
C SER A 28 -4.70 -16.00 -4.57
N ASN A 29 -5.66 -16.92 -4.44
CA ASN A 29 -6.25 -17.68 -5.55
C ASN A 29 -7.06 -16.80 -6.55
N PHE A 30 -6.79 -15.50 -6.62
CA PHE A 30 -7.41 -14.53 -7.51
C PHE A 30 -6.33 -13.60 -8.10
N GLY A 31 -5.60 -14.07 -9.11
CA GLY A 31 -4.62 -13.32 -9.94
C GLY A 31 -4.38 -11.83 -9.60
N LEU A 32 -5.05 -10.91 -10.29
CA LEU A 32 -4.86 -9.45 -10.17
C LEU A 32 -5.38 -8.83 -8.85
N GLY A 33 -5.94 -9.62 -7.93
CA GLY A 33 -6.49 -9.13 -6.65
C GLY A 33 -5.44 -8.47 -5.76
N ALA A 34 -4.18 -8.89 -5.84
CA ALA A 34 -3.08 -8.26 -5.11
C ALA A 34 -2.82 -6.80 -5.54
N ILE A 35 -3.15 -6.43 -6.78
CA ILE A 35 -3.06 -5.03 -7.24
C ILE A 35 -4.15 -4.20 -6.54
N ASN A 36 -5.36 -4.75 -6.45
CA ASN A 36 -6.47 -4.10 -5.74
C ASN A 36 -6.16 -3.93 -4.25
N ASP A 37 -5.54 -4.93 -3.62
CA ASP A 37 -5.11 -4.83 -2.22
C ASP A 37 -4.06 -3.74 -1.99
N ALA A 38 -3.11 -3.58 -2.94
CA ALA A 38 -2.14 -2.48 -2.91
C ALA A 38 -2.83 -1.11 -2.96
N LEU A 39 -3.82 -0.95 -3.84
CA LEU A 39 -4.60 0.29 -3.97
C LEU A 39 -5.44 0.57 -2.71
N ILE A 40 -6.03 -0.46 -2.10
CA ILE A 40 -6.77 -0.33 -0.84
C ILE A 40 -5.84 0.11 0.29
N LEU A 41 -4.64 -0.48 0.39
CA LEU A 41 -3.65 -0.10 1.40
C LEU A 41 -3.19 1.35 1.23
N GLU A 42 -3.03 1.81 -0.01
CA GLU A 42 -2.70 3.19 -0.31
C GLU A 42 -3.84 4.14 0.10
N GLN A 43 -5.08 3.84 -0.30
CA GLN A 43 -6.26 4.64 0.09
C GLN A 43 -6.50 4.67 1.59
N ALA A 44 -6.24 3.57 2.31
CA ALA A 44 -6.37 3.51 3.75
C ALA A 44 -5.47 4.55 4.46
N ILE A 45 -4.28 4.83 3.93
CA ILE A 45 -3.38 5.87 4.48
C ILE A 45 -4.05 7.25 4.39
N TYR A 46 -4.58 7.61 3.22
CA TYR A 46 -5.27 8.88 3.03
C TYR A 46 -6.54 8.99 3.88
N GLN A 47 -7.30 7.89 4.05
CA GLN A 47 -8.44 7.88 4.95
C GLN A 47 -8.04 8.13 6.41
N LEU A 48 -6.96 7.51 6.89
CA LEU A 48 -6.44 7.75 8.24
C LEU A 48 -5.97 9.19 8.43
N LEU A 49 -5.24 9.75 7.45
CA LEU A 49 -4.84 11.16 7.45
C LEU A 49 -6.07 12.07 7.53
N GLN A 50 -7.10 11.78 6.74
CA GLN A 50 -8.34 12.56 6.74
C GLN A 50 -9.11 12.44 8.05
N GLN A 51 -9.18 11.26 8.66
CA GLN A 51 -9.92 11.05 9.91
C GLN A 51 -9.23 11.71 11.11
N HIS A 52 -7.90 11.63 11.20
CA HIS A 52 -7.17 12.05 12.40
C HIS A 52 -6.51 13.43 12.28
N PHE A 53 -6.13 13.86 11.08
CA PHE A 53 -5.32 15.06 10.87
C PHE A 53 -6.05 16.18 10.14
N LYS A 54 -7.22 15.95 9.51
CA LYS A 54 -7.93 16.97 8.70
C LYS A 54 -8.15 18.33 9.36
N LYS A 55 -8.27 18.41 10.69
CA LYS A 55 -8.44 19.68 11.42
C LYS A 55 -7.13 20.29 11.93
N LYS A 56 -6.00 19.60 11.74
CA LYS A 56 -4.68 20.06 12.18
C LYS A 56 -4.03 20.85 11.04
N PRO A 57 -3.28 21.92 11.35
CA PRO A 57 -2.61 22.74 10.34
C PRO A 57 -1.58 21.96 9.50
N CYS A 58 -1.07 20.83 10.02
CA CYS A 58 -0.13 19.96 9.31
C CYS A 58 -0.78 19.00 8.30
N TYR A 59 -2.11 18.96 8.16
CA TYR A 59 -2.80 17.99 7.30
C TYR A 59 -2.31 18.02 5.85
N VAL A 60 -2.24 19.22 5.25
CA VAL A 60 -1.85 19.39 3.85
C VAL A 60 -0.42 18.90 3.64
N HIS A 61 0.50 19.30 4.52
CA HIS A 61 1.89 18.86 4.46
C HIS A 61 2.04 17.34 4.62
N LEU A 62 1.26 16.71 5.49
CA LEU A 62 1.26 15.25 5.63
C LEU A 62 0.75 14.57 4.35
N VAL A 63 -0.33 15.08 3.75
CA VAL A 63 -0.84 14.52 2.49
C VAL A 63 0.19 14.66 1.37
N GLU A 64 0.87 15.80 1.27
CA GLU A 64 1.95 16.02 0.29
C GLU A 64 3.09 15.01 0.47
N ILE A 65 3.59 14.82 1.70
CA ILE A 65 4.67 13.85 1.98
C ILE A 65 4.29 12.42 1.57
N PHE A 66 3.02 12.02 1.76
CA PHE A 66 2.56 10.68 1.40
C PHE A 66 2.17 10.52 -0.07
N HIS A 67 2.10 11.61 -0.83
CA HIS A 67 1.79 11.62 -2.26
C HIS A 67 3.03 11.72 -3.16
N GLU A 68 4.19 12.05 -2.58
CA GLU A 68 5.51 11.92 -3.22
C GLU A 68 6.03 10.47 -3.20
#